data_AF-A0A2P7SDB5-F1
#
_entry.id   AF-A0A2P7SDB5-F1
#
_cell.length_a   1.000
_cell.length_b   1.000
_cell.length_c   1.000
_cell.angle_alpha   90.00
_cell.angle_beta   90.00
_cell.angle_gamma   90.00
#
_symmetry.space_group_name_H-M   'P 1'
#
loop_
_entity.id
_entity.type
_entity.pdbx_description
1 polymer ?
#
loop_
_entity_poly.entity_id
_entity_poly.type
_entity_poly.pdbx_seq_one_letter_code
_entity_poly.pdbx_strand_id
1 'polypeptide(L)' 'MSNEPVVRGTRVPAMTVVAYLRAGRSSREIFEDYPTLPIGSIEAVAAWAEEELGPDWRGQTSSLSHS' A
#
# COMPACT_ATOMS: atom_id res chain seq x y z
N MET A 1 12.03 11.15 13.40
CA MET A 1 10.62 11.38 13.02
C MET A 1 10.49 10.96 11.57
N SER A 2 10.02 9.75 11.28
CA SER A 2 9.79 9.33 9.90
C SER A 2 8.54 10.03 9.40
N ASN A 3 8.69 10.91 8.40
CA ASN A 3 7.60 11.61 7.76
C ASN A 3 6.94 10.64 6.76
N GLU A 4 6.28 9.60 7.29
CA GLU A 4 5.61 8.61 6.45
C GLU A 4 4.35 9.24 5.83
N PRO A 5 4.18 9.13 4.50
CA PRO A 5 3.03 9.71 3.84
C PRO A 5 1.75 9.04 4.32
N VAL A 6 0.73 9.87 4.56
CA VAL A 6 -0.60 9.44 5.01
C VAL A 6 -1.65 9.73 3.94
N VAL A 7 -2.63 8.85 3.80
CA VAL A 7 -3.75 9.07 2.88
C VAL A 7 -4.56 10.27 3.38
N ARG A 8 -4.66 11.31 2.54
CA ARG A 8 -5.32 12.58 2.87
C ARG A 8 -6.74 12.35 3.38
N GLY A 9 -7.10 12.99 4.48
CA GLY A 9 -8.41 12.85 5.12
C GLY A 9 -8.51 11.63 6.05
N THR A 10 -7.43 10.86 6.20
CA THR A 10 -7.36 9.72 7.11
C THR A 10 -6.08 9.78 7.94
N ARG A 11 -5.97 8.85 8.89
CA ARG A 11 -4.71 8.55 9.59
C ARG A 11 -4.05 7.27 9.09
N VAL A 12 -4.46 6.77 7.92
CA VAL A 12 -3.94 5.53 7.34
C VAL A 12 -2.64 5.85 6.59
N PRO A 13 -1.49 5.26 6.98
CA PRO A 13 -0.25 5.41 6.24
C PRO A 13 -0.36 4.81 4.83
N ALA A 14 0.24 5.45 3.83
CA ALA A 14 0.31 4.91 2.47
C ALA A 14 1.02 3.55 2.46
N MET A 15 2.05 3.38 3.31
CA MET A 15 2.76 2.11 3.48
C MET A 15 1.88 0.97 4.00
N THR A 16 0.84 1.26 4.77
CA THR A 16 -0.15 0.25 5.19
C THR A 16 -0.91 -0.30 3.98
N VAL A 17 -1.39 0.59 3.10
CA VAL A 17 -2.08 0.19 1.87
C VAL A 17 -1.12 -0.57 0.93
N VAL A 18 0.13 -0.13 0.80
CA VAL A 18 1.18 -0.86 0.07
C VAL A 18 1.39 -2.28 0.62
N ALA A 19 1.42 -2.45 1.94
CA ALA A 19 1.59 -3.77 2.56
C ALA A 19 0.44 -4.72 2.21
N TYR A 20 -0.80 -4.23 2.23
CA TYR A 20 -1.96 -5.01 1.78
C TYR A 20 -1.85 -5.39 0.29
N LEU A 21 -1.48 -4.45 -0.57
CA LEU A 21 -1.32 -4.70 -2.00
C LEU A 21 -0.20 -5.72 -2.28
N ARG A 22 0.91 -5.68 -1.53
CA ARG A 22 1.99 -6.69 -1.58
C ARG A 22 1.53 -8.07 -1.12
N ALA A 23 0.63 -8.11 -0.14
CA ALA A 23 0.01 -9.34 0.33
C ALA A 23 -1.04 -9.91 -0.65
N GLY A 24 -1.23 -9.27 -1.82
CA GLY A 24 -2.20 -9.70 -2.82
C GLY A 24 -3.66 -9.43 -2.44
N ARG A 25 -3.90 -8.57 -1.44
CA ARG A 25 -5.25 -8.20 -1.01
C ARG A 25 -5.93 -7.34 -2.07
N SER A 26 -7.20 -7.62 -2.28
CA SER A 26 -8.07 -6.88 -3.20
C SER A 26 -8.42 -5.50 -2.64
N SER A 27 -8.75 -4.56 -3.53
CA SER A 27 -9.23 -3.23 -3.12
C SER A 27 -10.44 -3.29 -2.19
N ARG A 28 -11.39 -4.20 -2.45
CA ARG A 28 -12.55 -4.46 -1.57
C ARG A 28 -12.11 -4.85 -0.15
N GLU A 29 -11.21 -5.83 -0.02
CA GLU A 29 -10.72 -6.29 1.29
C GLU A 29 -10.03 -5.15 2.06
N ILE A 30 -9.29 -4.29 1.35
CA ILE A 30 -8.66 -3.10 1.95
C ILE A 30 -9.71 -2.10 2.44
N PHE A 31 -10.77 -1.87 1.68
CA PHE A 31 -11.87 -0.98 2.09
C PHE A 31 -12.71 -1.57 3.24
N GLU A 32 -12.84 -2.89 3.33
CA GLU A 32 -13.51 -3.56 4.45
C GLU A 32 -12.74 -3.34 5.77
N ASP A 33 -11.41 -3.43 5.73
CA ASP A 33 -10.55 -3.15 6.89
C ASP A 33 -10.41 -1.64 7.17
N TYR A 34 -10.43 -0.80 6.13
CA TYR A 34 -10.29 0.65 6.23
C TYR A 34 -11.44 1.39 5.52
N PRO A 35 -12.66 1.36 6.10
CA PRO A 35 -13.86 1.94 5.47
C PRO A 35 -13.83 3.47 5.38
N THR A 36 -12.87 4.12 6.05
CA THR A 36 -12.66 5.57 5.99
C THR A 36 -11.77 6.00 4.83
N LEU A 37 -11.19 5.05 4.07
CA LEU A 37 -10.40 5.40 2.89
C LEU A 37 -11.29 6.08 1.84
N PRO A 38 -10.86 7.23 1.30
CA PRO A 38 -11.54 7.85 0.16
C PRO A 38 -11.48 6.95 -1.08
N ILE A 39 -12.48 7.08 -1.95
CA ILE A 39 -12.48 6.46 -3.28
C ILE A 39 -11.23 6.90 -4.06
N GLY A 40 -10.59 5.96 -4.76
CA GLY A 40 -9.37 6.22 -5.53
C GLY A 40 -8.08 6.29 -4.70
N SER A 41 -8.16 6.22 -3.36
CA SER A 41 -6.95 6.27 -2.51
C SER A 41 -6.00 5.10 -2.78
N ILE A 42 -6.53 3.92 -3.12
CA ILE A 42 -5.73 2.74 -3.42
C ILE A 42 -4.93 2.95 -4.73
N GLU A 43 -5.56 3.53 -5.74
CA GLU A 43 -4.90 3.87 -7.02
C GLU A 43 -3.85 4.96 -6.82
N ALA A 44 -4.16 5.98 -6.03
CA ALA A 44 -3.23 7.06 -5.69
C ALA A 44 -1.99 6.53 -4.93
N VAL A 45 -2.19 5.60 -3.98
CA VAL A 45 -1.08 4.95 -3.28
C VAL A 45 -0.27 4.05 -4.22
N ALA A 46 -0.92 3.34 -5.14
CA ALA A 46 -0.20 2.50 -6.10
C ALA A 46 0.67 3.33 -7.06
N ALA A 47 0.18 4.47 -7.55
CA ALA A 47 0.95 5.40 -8.36
C ALA A 47 2.12 5.99 -7.58
N TRP A 48 1.86 6.49 -6.36
CA TRP A 48 2.90 6.97 -5.46
C TRP A 48 3.98 5.92 -5.19
N ALA A 49 3.60 4.66 -4.97
CA ALA A 49 4.54 3.59 -4.72
C ALA A 49 5.39 3.26 -5.96
N GLU A 50 4.83 3.34 -7.16
CA GLU A 50 5.59 3.18 -8.41
C GLU A 50 6.66 4.28 -8.57
N GLU A 51 6.31 5.53 -8.25
CA GLU A 51 7.22 6.67 -8.35
C GLU A 51 8.31 6.65 -7.25
N GLU A 52 7.95 6.37 -6.00
CA GLU A 52 8.85 6.52 -4.85
C GLU A 52 9.58 5.22 -4.46
N LEU A 53 8.94 4.05 -4.66
CA LEU A 53 9.52 2.75 -4.32
C LEU A 53 10.03 2.00 -5.56
N GLY A 54 9.70 2.47 -6.76
CA GLY A 54 10.09 1.90 -8.05
C GLY A 54 9.10 0.87 -8.61
N PRO A 55 9.26 0.46 -9.88
CA PRO A 55 8.29 -0.40 -10.59
C PRO A 55 8.11 -1.80 -9.96
N ASP A 56 9.12 -2.31 -9.26
CA ASP A 56 9.08 -3.61 -8.59
C ASP A 56 8.55 -3.53 -7.14
N TRP A 57 7.88 -2.43 -6.76
CA TRP A 57 7.43 -2.23 -5.38
C TRP A 57 6.51 -3.34 -4.87
N ARG A 58 5.81 -4.08 -5.75
CA ARG A 58 4.98 -5.23 -5.38
C ARG A 58 5.78 -6.52 -5.10
N GLY A 59 7.00 -6.62 -5.59
CA GLY A 59 7.78 -7.87 -5.68
C GLY A 59 8.58 -8.26 -4.44
N GLN A 60 8.53 -7.52 -3.33
CA GLN A 60 9.30 -7.85 -2.12
C GLN A 60 8.69 -8.97 -1.25
N THR A 61 7.93 -9.90 -1.85
CA THR A 61 7.53 -11.15 -1.19
C THR A 61 8.62 -12.19 -1.42
N SER A 62 9.54 -12.25 -0.46
CA SER A 62 10.39 -13.41 -0.13
C SER A 62 11.14 -14.08 -1.29
N SER A 63 12.35 -13.58 -1.60
CA SER A 63 13.47 -14.48 -1.92
C SER A 63 13.99 -15.10 -0.62
N LEU A 64 13.23 -16.00 -0.01
CA LEU A 64 13.74 -16.93 1.00
C LEU A 64 13.58 -18.33 0.42
N SER A 65 14.45 -18.66 -0.53
CA SER A 65 14.78 -20.06 -0.84
C SER A 65 15.54 -20.60 0.36
N HIS A 66 14.87 -21.40 1.20
CA HIS A 66 15.53 -22.28 2.16
C HIS A 66 16.38 -23.28 1.34
N SER A 67 17.71 -23.20 1.47
CA SER A 67 18.65 -24.25 1.04
C SER A 67 18.97 -25.16 2.21
#